data_AF-A0A9X0SLF9-F1
#
_entry.id   AF-A0A9X0SLF9-F1
#
_cell.length_a   1.000
_cell.length_b   1.000
_cell.length_c   1.000
_cell.angle_alpha   90.00
_cell.angle_beta   90.00
_cell.angle_gamma   90.00
#
_symmetry.space_group_name_H-M   'P 1'
#
loop_
_entity.id
_entity.type
_entity.pdbx_description
1 polymer ?
#
loop_
_entity_poly.entity_id
_entity_poly.type
_entity_poly.pdbx_seq_one_letter_code
_entity_poly.pdbx_strand_id
1 'polypeptide(L)'
;MGRKLLIKYILYFSSYLLVYIAAYPILFVLVMAGDNPYEDHLVLDWIIIGFEVLVTLFGSWLLNFIFRKSVNLKWKDKYSLMIFISHLFLIPLTWRFLLNF
;
A
#
# COMPACT_ATOMS: atom_id res chain seq x y z
N MET A 1 -5.17 20.25 18.88
CA MET A 1 -5.08 20.08 17.41
C MET A 1 -6.43 20.44 16.79
N GLY A 2 -6.50 21.34 15.80
CA GLY A 2 -7.78 21.78 15.24
C GLY A 2 -8.50 20.64 14.50
N ARG A 3 -9.84 20.55 14.61
CA ARG A 3 -10.67 19.48 14.01
C ARG A 3 -10.39 19.26 12.51
N LYS A 4 -10.18 20.34 11.75
CA LYS A 4 -9.84 20.29 10.30
C LYS A 4 -8.50 19.61 10.03
N LEU A 5 -7.50 19.80 10.90
CA LEU A 5 -6.17 19.20 10.76
C LEU A 5 -6.24 17.69 11.07
N LEU A 6 -7.01 17.31 12.10
CA LEU A 6 -7.24 15.91 12.48
C LEU A 6 -7.86 15.10 11.34
N ILE A 7 -8.92 15.61 10.72
CA ILE A 7 -9.58 14.96 9.57
C ILE A 7 -8.61 14.73 8.42
N LYS A 8 -7.73 15.70 8.14
CA LYS A 8 -6.71 15.59 7.09
C LYS A 8 -5.72 14.45 7.34
N TYR A 9 -5.28 14.26 8.59
CA TYR A 9 -4.40 13.15 8.94
C TYR A 9 -5.11 11.81 8.94
N ILE A 10 -6.39 11.75 9.35
CA ILE A 10 -7.19 10.53 9.26
C ILE A 10 -7.34 10.11 7.79
N LEU A 11 -7.70 11.04 6.92
CA LEU A 11 -7.79 10.77 5.47
C LEU A 11 -6.45 10.34 4.89
N TYR A 12 -5.34 10.95 5.31
CA TYR A 12 -4.02 10.52 4.89
C TYR A 12 -3.69 9.11 5.39
N PHE A 13 -3.97 8.83 6.67
CA PHE A 13 -3.77 7.51 7.25
C PHE A 13 -4.58 6.44 6.52
N SER A 14 -5.86 6.69 6.23
CA SER A 14 -6.75 5.74 5.53
C SER A 14 -6.43 5.58 4.04
N SER A 15 -5.61 6.46 3.46
CA SER A 15 -5.36 6.46 2.02
C SER A 15 -4.59 5.23 1.51
N TYR A 16 -3.91 4.48 2.39
CA TYR A 16 -3.28 3.20 2.05
C TYR A 16 -4.25 2.20 1.41
N LEU A 17 -5.54 2.26 1.76
CA LEU A 17 -6.57 1.38 1.18
C LEU A 17 -6.75 1.59 -0.33
N LEU A 18 -6.47 2.79 -0.84
CA LEU A 18 -6.54 3.08 -2.28
C LEU A 18 -5.47 2.29 -3.06
N VAL A 19 -4.32 2.03 -2.44
CA VAL A 19 -3.25 1.21 -3.04
C VAL A 19 -3.75 -0.21 -3.27
N TYR A 20 -4.52 -0.75 -2.33
CA TYR A 20 -5.13 -2.08 -2.46
C TYR A 20 -6.11 -2.14 -3.63
N ILE A 21 -7.06 -1.19 -3.70
CA ILE A 21 -8.07 -1.15 -4.77
C ILE A 21 -7.40 -1.08 -6.15
N ALA A 22 -6.33 -0.28 -6.28
CA ALA A 22 -5.61 -0.14 -7.53
C ALA A 22 -4.78 -1.38 -7.91
N ALA A 23 -4.17 -2.04 -6.93
CA ALA A 23 -3.30 -3.20 -7.16
C ALA A 23 -4.05 -4.54 -7.26
N TYR A 24 -5.28 -4.61 -6.72
CA TYR A 24 -6.08 -5.83 -6.66
C TYR A 24 -6.29 -6.52 -8.02
N PRO A 25 -6.66 -5.82 -9.12
CA PRO A 25 -6.86 -6.49 -10.41
C PRO A 25 -5.61 -7.17 -10.95
N ILE A 26 -4.44 -6.57 -10.72
CA ILE A 26 -3.15 -7.10 -11.18
C ILE A 26 -2.80 -8.36 -10.37
N LEU A 27 -2.96 -8.29 -9.05
CA LEU A 27 -2.74 -9.41 -8.15
C LEU A 27 -3.68 -10.57 -8.44
N PHE A 28 -4.97 -10.29 -8.67
CA PHE A 28 -5.96 -11.30 -9.02
C PHE A 28 -5.56 -12.06 -10.28
N VAL A 29 -5.13 -11.35 -11.33
CA VAL A 29 -4.66 -11.99 -12.58
C VAL A 29 -3.40 -12.81 -12.34
N LEU A 30 -2.44 -12.32 -11.55
CA LEU A 30 -1.21 -13.06 -11.22
C LEU A 30 -1.51 -14.37 -10.46
N VAL A 31 -2.41 -14.32 -9.48
CA VAL A 31 -2.81 -15.50 -8.71
C VAL A 31 -3.55 -16.51 -9.59
N MET A 32 -4.51 -16.05 -10.40
CA MET A 32 -5.27 -16.92 -11.31
C MET A 32 -4.39 -17.53 -12.41
N ALA A 33 -3.40 -16.79 -12.91
CA ALA A 33 -2.45 -17.30 -13.90
C ALA A 33 -1.51 -18.36 -13.30
N GLY A 34 -1.31 -18.33 -11.99
CA GLY A 34 -0.46 -19.23 -11.23
C GLY A 34 -1.10 -20.54 -10.77
N ASP A 35 -2.41 -20.74 -10.96
CA ASP A 35 -3.18 -21.87 -10.43
C ASP A 35 -2.97 -23.19 -11.19
N ASN A 36 -1.85 -23.34 -11.91
CA ASN A 36 -1.52 -24.57 -12.63
C ASN A 36 -0.73 -25.53 -11.71
N PRO A 37 -1.31 -26.65 -11.25
CA PRO A 37 -0.68 -27.55 -10.27
C PRO A 37 0.52 -28.34 -10.82
N TYR A 38 0.86 -28.17 -12.11
CA TYR A 38 1.94 -28.88 -12.78
C TYR A 38 3.19 -28.03 -13.03
N GLU A 39 3.20 -26.76 -12.64
CA GLU A 39 4.35 -25.85 -12.83
C GLU A 39 5.06 -25.52 -11.51
N ASP A 40 6.37 -25.29 -11.61
CA ASP A 40 7.19 -24.83 -10.48
C ASP A 40 6.81 -23.38 -10.13
N HIS A 41 6.05 -23.22 -9.05
CA HIS A 41 5.55 -21.94 -8.59
C HIS A 41 6.62 -21.00 -8.03
N LEU A 42 7.89 -21.43 -7.94
CA LEU A 42 8.98 -20.59 -7.43
C LEU A 42 9.08 -19.24 -8.17
N VAL A 43 8.94 -19.25 -9.50
CA VAL A 43 9.02 -18.02 -10.30
C VAL A 43 7.84 -17.09 -9.99
N LEU A 44 6.64 -17.65 -9.85
CA LEU A 44 5.43 -16.90 -9.54
C LEU A 44 5.50 -16.26 -8.14
N ASP A 45 6.00 -17.01 -7.14
CA ASP A 45 6.18 -16.51 -5.78
C ASP A 45 7.13 -15.31 -5.73
N TRP A 46 8.26 -15.39 -6.46
CA TRP A 46 9.18 -14.25 -6.58
C TRP A 46 8.56 -13.05 -7.29
N ILE A 47 7.71 -13.27 -8.30
CA ILE A 47 6.97 -12.20 -8.99
C ILE A 47 5.98 -11.54 -8.04
N ILE A 48 5.21 -12.33 -7.27
CA ILE A 48 4.23 -11.81 -6.30
C ILE A 48 4.93 -11.00 -5.20
N ILE A 49 6.03 -11.52 -4.64
CA ILE A 49 6.83 -10.80 -3.63
C ILE A 49 7.40 -9.50 -4.24
N GLY A 50 7.95 -9.56 -5.44
CA GLY A 50 8.48 -8.39 -6.15
C GLY A 50 7.41 -7.33 -6.39
N PHE A 51 6.21 -7.75 -6.80
CA PHE A 51 5.06 -6.87 -6.98
C PHE A 51 4.62 -6.24 -5.66
N GLU A 52 4.53 -7.00 -4.57
CA GLU A 52 4.17 -6.49 -3.24
C GLU A 52 5.15 -5.40 -2.76
N VAL A 53 6.46 -5.63 -2.93
CA VAL A 53 7.50 -4.65 -2.59
C VAL A 53 7.36 -3.39 -3.44
N LEU A 54 7.18 -3.54 -4.75
CA LEU A 54 7.00 -2.40 -5.66
C LEU A 54 5.76 -1.57 -5.31
N VAL A 55 4.62 -2.23 -5.09
CA VAL A 55 3.36 -1.59 -4.71
C VAL A 55 3.48 -0.89 -3.36
N THR A 56 4.17 -1.50 -2.40
CA THR A 56 4.37 -0.91 -1.07
C THR A 56 5.23 0.35 -1.15
N LEU A 57 6.38 0.29 -1.82
CA LEU A 57 7.30 1.42 -1.96
C LEU A 57 6.67 2.54 -2.79
N PHE A 58 6.14 2.20 -3.97
CA PHE A 58 5.55 3.17 -4.88
C PHE A 58 4.24 3.75 -4.34
N GLY A 59 3.37 2.90 -3.78
CA GLY A 59 2.11 3.32 -3.17
C GLY A 59 2.33 4.25 -1.98
N SER A 60 3.23 3.90 -1.06
CA SER A 60 3.57 4.77 0.08
C SER A 60 4.16 6.10 -0.38
N TRP A 61 5.06 6.07 -1.35
CA TRP A 61 5.68 7.28 -1.90
C TRP A 61 4.66 8.18 -2.60
N LEU A 62 3.82 7.60 -3.46
CA LEU A 62 2.79 8.32 -4.22
C LEU A 62 1.75 8.96 -3.29
N LEU A 63 1.24 8.20 -2.31
CA LEU A 63 0.29 8.73 -1.32
C LEU A 63 0.91 9.88 -0.52
N ASN A 64 2.16 9.72 -0.07
CA ASN A 64 2.87 10.78 0.64
C ASN A 64 3.06 12.03 -0.24
N PHE A 65 3.34 11.87 -1.54
CA PHE A 65 3.43 12.99 -2.48
C PHE A 65 2.08 13.70 -2.66
N ILE A 66 1.01 12.95 -2.92
CA ILE A 66 -0.35 13.48 -3.13
C ILE A 66 -0.84 14.22 -1.89
N PHE A 67 -0.76 13.59 -0.71
CA PHE A 67 -1.25 14.20 0.53
C PHE A 67 -0.41 15.39 0.96
N ARG A 68 0.91 15.41 0.71
CA ARG A 68 1.71 16.62 0.94
C ARG A 68 1.24 17.78 0.08
N LYS A 69 1.00 17.54 -1.21
CA LYS A 69 0.54 18.57 -2.15
C LYS A 69 -0.89 19.04 -1.84
N SER A 70 -1.81 18.12 -1.57
CA SER A 70 -3.22 18.43 -1.31
C SER A 70 -3.46 19.05 0.07
N VAL A 71 -2.68 18.67 1.08
CA VAL A 71 -2.93 19.07 2.47
C VAL A 71 -2.01 20.21 2.93
N ASN A 72 -0.98 20.53 2.15
CA ASN A 72 0.08 21.49 2.47
C ASN A 72 0.80 21.13 3.79
N LEU A 73 1.03 19.82 4.01
CA LEU A 73 1.73 19.28 5.17
C LEU A 73 3.25 19.49 5.00
N LYS A 74 3.91 20.02 6.03
CA LYS A 74 5.36 20.23 6.02
C LYS A 74 6.10 18.88 6.04
N TRP A 75 7.19 18.81 5.28
CA TRP A 75 8.03 17.61 5.09
C TRP A 75 8.55 16.98 6.40
N LYS A 76 8.71 17.80 7.45
CA LYS A 76 9.26 17.44 8.76
C LYS A 76 8.22 17.29 9.87
N ASP A 77 6.94 17.24 9.54
CA ASP A 77 5.93 16.99 10.56
C ASP A 77 5.98 15.53 11.03
N LYS A 78 6.12 15.34 12.35
CA LYS A 78 6.28 14.02 12.99
C LYS A 78 5.10 13.11 12.66
N TYR A 79 3.89 13.66 12.59
CA TYR A 79 2.68 12.88 12.27
C TYR A 79 2.65 12.41 10.82
N SER A 80 3.03 13.26 9.87
CA SER A 80 3.11 12.87 8.45
C SER A 80 4.15 11.77 8.21
N LEU A 81 5.28 11.82 8.92
CA LEU A 81 6.33 10.80 8.82
C LEU A 81 5.91 9.49 9.50
N MET A 82 5.25 9.58 10.65
CA MET A 82 4.67 8.41 11.35
C MET A 82 3.66 7.70 10.46
N ILE A 83 2.73 8.44 9.83
CA ILE A 83 1.74 7.87 8.90
C ILE A 83 2.44 7.22 7.70
N PHE A 84 3.46 7.87 7.12
CA PHE A 84 4.22 7.29 6.01
C PHE A 84 4.90 5.97 6.39
N ILE A 85 5.54 5.89 7.57
CA ILE A 85 6.11 4.64 8.07
C ILE A 85 5.00 3.60 8.28
N SER A 86 3.85 3.99 8.83
CA SER A 86 2.71 3.07 8.98
C SER A 86 2.27 2.49 7.63
N HIS A 87 2.30 3.23 6.53
CA HIS A 87 1.94 2.70 5.21
C HIS A 87 2.87 1.56 4.76
N LEU A 88 4.18 1.67 5.04
CA LEU A 88 5.17 0.64 4.71
C LEU A 88 4.88 -0.71 5.39
N PHE A 89 4.23 -0.69 6.56
CA PHE A 89 3.81 -1.91 7.25
C PHE A 89 2.37 -2.31 6.92
N LEU A 90 1.46 -1.34 6.84
CA LEU A 90 0.03 -1.59 6.64
C LEU A 90 -0.27 -2.19 5.27
N ILE A 91 0.37 -1.69 4.20
CA ILE A 91 0.15 -2.22 2.84
C ILE A 91 0.49 -3.72 2.77
N PRO A 92 1.71 -4.18 3.10
CA PRO A 92 2.04 -5.61 3.06
C PRO A 92 1.25 -6.44 4.08
N LEU A 93 0.98 -5.88 5.26
CA LEU A 93 0.16 -6.58 6.27
C LEU A 93 -1.26 -6.85 5.78
N THR A 94 -1.87 -5.89 5.08
CA THR A 94 -3.22 -6.03 4.52
C THR A 94 -3.26 -7.12 3.45
N TRP A 95 -2.22 -7.23 2.62
CA TRP A 95 -2.08 -8.32 1.64
C TRP A 95 -2.00 -9.68 2.31
N ARG A 96 -1.15 -9.83 3.33
CA ARG A 96 -1.03 -11.09 4.09
C ARG A 96 -2.34 -11.51 4.75
N PHE A 97 -3.15 -10.55 5.20
CA PHE A 97 -4.48 -10.85 5.76
C PHE A 97 -5.47 -11.33 4.70
N LEU A 98 -5.38 -10.82 3.47
CA LEU A 98 -6.34 -11.09 2.41
C LEU A 98 -6.00 -12.34 1.58
N LEU A 99 -4.72 -12.72 1.51
CA LEU A 99 -4.27 -13.94 0.83
C LEU A 99 -4.34 -15.19 1.71
N ASN A 100 -4.40 -15.04 3.04
CA ASN A 100 -4.50 -16.15 4.00
C ASN A 100 -5.94 -16.48 4.41
N PHE A 101 -6.94 -16.03 3.63
CA PHE A 101 -8.37 -16.26 3.84
C PHE A 101 -8.97 -16.89 2.60
#